data_AF-A0A382U784-F1
#
_entry.id   AF-A0A382U784-F1
#
_cell.length_a   1.000
_cell.length_b   1.000
_cell.length_c   1.000
_cell.angle_alpha   90.00
_cell.angle_beta   90.00
_cell.angle_gamma   90.00
#
_symmetry.space_group_name_H-M   'P 1'
#
loop_
_entity.id
_entity.type
_entity.pdbx_description
1 polymer ?
#
loop_
_entity_poly.entity_id
_entity_poly.type
_entity_poly.pdbx_seq_one_letter_code
_entity_poly.pdbx_strand_id
1 'polypeptide(L)'
;MKLDNRLILVLVAVIGIYAIFLFVSDYNTISEKISNFKINYLPLILFFVSVSWIPLIIKWHLLLKNCEIDVPLKKSILVFFSGVAFEITPGQVGSLIKAQILKTSSNIPRTKTVPIIAVEKVYDLISAILASIVGIIILGIEPYLIIIAILVLSVIFFFIYYRPASEIFFKRITK
;
A
#
# COMPACT_ATOMS: atom_id res chain seq x y z
N MET A 1 -4.92 -23.26 16.57
CA MET A 1 -3.61 -23.96 16.53
C MET A 1 -2.57 -23.05 17.16
N LYS A 2 -1.92 -23.46 18.25
CA LYS A 2 -0.77 -22.72 18.79
C LYS A 2 0.45 -23.12 17.95
N LEU A 3 1.03 -22.16 17.24
CA LEU A 3 2.25 -22.39 16.47
C LEU A 3 3.38 -22.63 17.48
N ASP A 4 4.02 -23.80 17.43
CA ASP A 4 5.16 -24.10 18.31
C ASP A 4 6.31 -23.12 18.00
N ASN A 5 6.92 -22.53 19.03
CA ASN A 5 8.08 -21.64 18.88
C ASN A 5 9.21 -22.31 18.07
N ARG A 6 9.32 -23.65 18.11
CA ARG A 6 10.26 -24.42 17.30
C ARG A 6 9.95 -24.33 15.80
N LEU A 7 8.67 -24.36 15.42
CA LEU A 7 8.26 -24.23 14.02
C LEU A 7 8.52 -22.82 13.48
N ILE A 8 8.32 -21.78 14.31
CA ILE A 8 8.66 -20.40 13.94
C ILE A 8 10.16 -20.28 13.69
N LEU A 9 10.99 -20.83 14.57
CA LEU A 9 12.45 -20.82 14.41
C LEU A 9 12.89 -21.54 13.13
N VAL A 10 12.32 -22.71 12.84
CA VAL A 10 12.61 -23.44 11.60
C VAL A 10 12.18 -22.64 10.36
N LEU A 11 10.99 -22.04 10.37
CA LEU A 11 10.53 -21.19 9.25
C LEU A 11 11.45 -20.01 9.02
N VAL A 12 11.82 -19.28 10.08
CA VAL A 12 12.74 -18.14 9.99
C VAL A 12 14.12 -18.59 9.49
N ALA A 13 14.62 -19.72 9.97
CA ALA A 13 15.90 -20.27 9.52
C ALA A 13 15.85 -20.67 8.04
N VAL A 14 14.80 -21.33 7.58
CA VAL A 14 14.60 -21.71 6.17
C VAL A 14 14.51 -20.47 5.28
N ILE A 15 13.72 -19.47 5.67
CA ILE A 15 13.61 -18.20 4.94
C ILE A 15 14.98 -17.50 4.89
N GLY A 16 15.70 -17.46 6.00
CA GLY A 16 17.03 -16.85 6.09
C GLY A 16 18.05 -17.54 5.22
N ILE A 17 18.16 -18.87 5.29
CA ILE A 17 19.09 -19.67 4.48
C ILE A 17 18.75 -19.51 2.99
N TYR A 18 17.46 -19.56 2.63
CA TYR A 18 17.02 -19.37 1.25
C TYR A 18 17.34 -17.97 0.73
N ALA A 19 17.10 -16.93 1.53
CA ALA A 19 17.45 -15.55 1.17
C ALA A 19 18.96 -15.37 0.99
N ILE A 20 19.79 -15.96 1.85
CA ILE A 20 21.25 -15.95 1.71
C ILE A 20 21.66 -16.66 0.42
N PHE A 21 21.10 -17.85 0.15
CA PHE A 21 21.43 -18.62 -1.04
C PHE A 21 21.08 -17.87 -2.33
N LEU A 22 19.89 -17.25 -2.39
CA LEU A 22 19.48 -16.40 -3.51
C LEU A 22 20.44 -15.21 -3.68
N PHE A 23 20.76 -14.52 -2.59
CA PHE A 23 21.61 -13.32 -2.66
C PHE A 23 23.04 -13.63 -3.08
N VAL A 24 23.63 -14.71 -2.54
CA VAL A 24 25.00 -15.13 -2.85
C VAL A 24 25.10 -15.63 -4.30
N SER A 25 24.09 -16.36 -4.78
CA SER A 25 24.07 -16.88 -6.16
C SER A 25 24.11 -15.75 -7.20
N ASP A 26 23.36 -14.67 -6.97
CA ASP A 26 23.24 -13.54 -7.91
C ASP A 26 24.14 -12.35 -7.56
N TYR A 27 24.96 -12.44 -6.51
CA TYR A 27 25.75 -11.32 -5.99
C TYR A 27 26.63 -10.66 -7.07
N ASN A 28 27.34 -11.47 -7.86
CA ASN A 28 28.22 -10.97 -8.92
C ASN A 28 27.44 -10.19 -9.97
N THR A 29 26.28 -10.71 -10.39
CA THR A 29 25.39 -10.05 -11.35
C THR A 29 24.81 -8.75 -10.80
N ILE A 30 24.36 -8.75 -9.54
CA ILE A 30 23.85 -7.55 -8.87
C ILE A 30 24.95 -6.48 -8.77
N SER A 31 26.15 -6.86 -8.34
CA SER A 31 27.29 -5.96 -8.22
C SER A 31 27.66 -5.36 -9.58
N GLU A 32 27.73 -6.18 -10.63
CA GLU A 32 28.01 -5.73 -12.00
C GLU A 32 26.96 -4.72 -12.48
N LYS A 33 25.67 -4.97 -12.23
CA LYS A 33 24.59 -4.05 -12.63
C LYS A 33 24.63 -2.73 -11.85
N ILE A 34 24.99 -2.76 -10.56
CA ILE A 34 25.15 -1.55 -9.74
C ILE A 34 26.36 -0.74 -10.22
N SER A 35 27.50 -1.38 -10.49
CA SER A 35 28.71 -0.71 -10.98
C SER A 35 28.52 -0.08 -12.36
N ASN A 36 27.71 -0.71 -13.22
CA ASN A 36 27.36 -0.19 -14.55
C ASN A 36 26.15 0.77 -14.55
N PHE A 37 25.61 1.11 -13.37
CA PHE A 37 24.47 2.01 -13.29
C PHE A 37 24.87 3.41 -13.76
N LYS A 38 24.14 3.92 -14.74
CA LYS A 38 24.36 5.25 -15.32
C LYS A 38 23.90 6.33 -14.33
N ILE A 39 24.81 6.78 -13.48
CA ILE A 39 24.56 7.74 -12.39
C ILE A 39 23.89 9.04 -12.86
N ASN A 40 24.08 9.42 -14.13
CA ASN A 40 23.44 10.59 -14.74
C ASN A 40 21.90 10.53 -14.73
N TYR A 41 21.30 9.33 -14.68
CA TYR A 41 19.85 9.19 -14.53
C TYR A 41 19.38 9.28 -13.08
N LEU A 42 20.26 9.18 -12.08
CA LEU A 42 19.87 9.19 -10.68
C LEU A 42 19.11 10.46 -10.27
N PRO A 43 19.56 11.68 -10.63
CA PRO A 43 18.80 12.89 -10.30
C PRO A 43 17.41 12.90 -10.93
N LEU A 44 17.29 12.40 -12.18
CA LEU A 44 16.02 12.33 -12.88
C LEU A 44 15.06 11.32 -12.23
N ILE A 45 15.57 10.15 -11.85
CA ILE A 45 14.79 9.13 -11.12
C ILE A 45 14.31 9.68 -9.78
N LEU A 46 15.20 10.30 -8.99
CA LEU A 46 14.84 10.88 -7.70
C LEU A 46 13.81 12.00 -7.86
N PHE A 47 13.93 12.82 -8.91
CA PHE A 47 12.94 13.83 -9.24
C PHE A 47 11.57 13.22 -9.53
N PHE A 48 11.48 12.25 -10.45
CA PHE A 48 10.21 11.60 -10.78
C PHE A 48 9.59 10.87 -9.59
N VAL A 49 10.40 10.17 -8.78
CA VAL A 49 9.92 9.50 -7.57
C VAL A 49 9.36 10.53 -6.58
N SER A 50 10.05 11.65 -6.37
CA SER A 50 9.58 12.71 -5.46
C SER A 50 8.29 13.35 -5.97
N VAL A 51 8.21 13.64 -7.27
CA VAL A 51 7.01 14.20 -7.92
C VAL A 51 5.83 13.24 -7.85
N SER A 52 6.07 11.92 -7.92
CA SER A 52 5.01 10.91 -7.83
C SER A 52 4.24 10.94 -6.50
N TRP A 53 4.81 11.54 -5.44
CA TRP A 53 4.14 11.69 -4.15
C TRP A 53 3.11 12.82 -4.10
N ILE A 54 3.19 13.80 -5.01
CA ILE A 54 2.27 14.94 -5.06
C ILE A 54 0.80 14.49 -5.18
N PRO A 55 0.40 13.66 -6.17
CA PRO A 55 -1.00 13.22 -6.28
C PRO A 55 -1.46 12.41 -5.06
N LEU A 56 -0.57 11.65 -4.41
CA LEU A 56 -0.88 10.88 -3.21
C LEU A 56 -1.17 11.80 -2.00
N ILE A 57 -0.37 12.84 -1.82
CA ILE A 57 -0.57 13.86 -0.79
C ILE A 57 -1.89 14.61 -1.03
N ILE A 58 -2.16 14.99 -2.29
CA ILE A 58 -3.41 15.67 -2.66
C ILE A 58 -4.61 14.78 -2.35
N LYS A 59 -4.58 13.51 -2.78
CA LYS A 59 -5.61 12.51 -2.48
C LYS A 59 -5.87 12.43 -0.98
N TRP A 60 -4.82 12.27 -0.18
CA TRP A 60 -4.93 12.21 1.28
C TRP A 60 -5.59 13.46 1.87
N HIS A 61 -5.15 14.64 1.46
CA HIS A 61 -5.70 15.90 1.95
C HIS A 61 -7.19 16.07 1.56
N LEU A 62 -7.56 15.68 0.34
CA LEU A 62 -8.94 15.71 -0.14
C LEU A 62 -9.83 14.71 0.62
N LEU A 63 -9.33 13.50 0.91
CA LEU A 63 -10.06 12.51 1.69
C LEU A 63 -10.39 13.03 3.10
N LEU A 64 -9.44 13.71 3.76
CA LEU A 64 -9.71 14.35 5.05
C LEU A 64 -10.77 15.46 4.93
N LYS A 65 -10.63 16.33 3.93
CA LYS A 65 -11.57 17.44 3.69
C LYS A 65 -12.99 16.96 3.41
N ASN A 66 -13.14 15.89 2.62
CA ASN A 66 -14.44 15.28 2.31
C ASN A 66 -15.13 14.67 3.53
N CYS A 67 -14.38 14.37 4.59
CA CYS A 67 -14.91 13.89 5.86
C CYS A 67 -15.03 14.99 6.92
N GLU A 68 -15.03 16.27 6.50
CA GLU A 68 -15.13 17.45 7.38
C GLU A 68 -13.98 17.53 8.40
N ILE A 69 -12.82 16.97 8.06
CA ILE A 69 -11.61 17.02 8.87
C ILE A 69 -10.71 18.12 8.31
N ASP A 70 -10.77 19.30 8.92
CA ASP A 70 -9.92 20.42 8.52
C ASP A 70 -8.55 20.35 9.22
N VAL A 71 -7.50 20.17 8.42
CA VAL A 71 -6.11 20.09 8.88
C VAL A 71 -5.26 20.94 7.93
N PRO A 72 -4.41 21.85 8.45
CA PRO A 72 -3.53 22.65 7.61
C PRO A 72 -2.69 21.77 6.69
N LEU A 73 -2.52 22.18 5.43
CA LEU A 73 -1.84 21.38 4.39
C LEU A 73 -0.47 20.85 4.84
N LYS A 74 0.35 21.69 5.48
CA LYS A 74 1.67 21.30 6.01
C LYS A 74 1.58 20.13 6.99
N LYS A 75 0.57 20.14 7.87
CA LYS A 75 0.33 19.06 8.84
C LYS A 75 -0.24 17.82 8.17
N SER A 76 -1.12 17.99 7.18
CA SER A 76 -1.62 16.90 6.34
C SER A 76 -0.49 16.14 5.64
N ILE A 77 0.49 16.87 5.09
CA ILE A 77 1.70 16.32 4.46
C ILE A 77 2.53 15.52 5.46
N LEU A 78 2.80 16.07 6.65
CA LEU A 78 3.56 15.36 7.69
C LEU A 78 2.86 14.08 8.13
N VAL A 79 1.54 14.12 8.28
CA VAL A 79 0.74 12.93 8.57
C VAL A 79 0.84 11.92 7.43
N PHE A 80 0.75 12.34 6.17
CA PHE A 80 0.90 11.44 5.03
C PHE A 80 2.23 10.68 5.08
N PHE A 81 3.36 11.40 5.21
CA PHE A 81 4.70 10.80 5.26
C PHE A 81 4.92 9.90 6.47
N SER A 82 4.30 10.23 7.61
CA SER A 82 4.34 9.33 8.76
C SER A 82 3.72 7.97 8.43
N GLY A 83 2.65 7.92 7.63
CA GLY A 83 2.06 6.67 7.19
C GLY A 83 3.00 5.88 6.28
N VAL A 84 3.57 6.53 5.27
CA VAL A 84 4.51 5.93 4.30
C VAL A 84 5.69 5.26 5.01
N ALA A 85 6.24 5.88 6.05
CA ALA A 85 7.34 5.32 6.82
C ALA A 85 7.03 3.95 7.47
N PHE A 86 5.76 3.67 7.76
CA PHE A 86 5.32 2.43 8.41
C PHE A 86 4.58 1.47 7.46
N GLU A 87 4.54 1.75 6.15
CA GLU A 87 3.90 0.86 5.16
C GLU A 87 4.66 -0.46 4.94
N ILE A 88 5.92 -0.55 5.38
CA ILE A 88 6.71 -1.79 5.32
C ILE A 88 6.14 -2.92 6.20
N THR A 89 5.22 -2.58 7.10
CA THR A 89 4.56 -3.56 7.97
C THR A 89 3.65 -4.51 7.18
N PRO A 90 3.56 -5.81 7.56
CA PRO A 90 2.68 -6.76 6.90
C PRO A 90 1.23 -6.25 6.84
N GLY A 91 0.60 -6.35 5.67
CA GLY A 91 -0.76 -5.84 5.44
C GLY A 91 -0.88 -4.30 5.50
N GLN A 92 0.24 -3.58 5.50
CA GLN A 92 0.31 -2.10 5.61
C GLN A 92 -0.43 -1.54 6.84
N VAL A 93 -0.56 -2.33 7.91
CA VAL A 93 -1.27 -1.95 9.14
C VAL A 93 -0.62 -0.75 9.82
N GLY A 94 0.68 -0.56 9.63
CA GLY A 94 1.43 0.60 10.12
C GLY A 94 0.95 1.95 9.58
N SER A 95 0.23 1.99 8.45
CA SER A 95 -0.42 3.21 7.95
C SER A 95 -1.44 3.79 8.93
N LEU A 96 -1.97 3.00 9.87
CA LEU A 96 -2.84 3.45 10.95
C LEU A 96 -2.17 4.46 11.90
N ILE A 97 -0.84 4.60 11.86
CA ILE A 97 -0.13 5.66 12.58
C ILE A 97 -0.65 7.05 12.22
N LYS A 98 -1.15 7.26 10.98
CA LYS A 98 -1.80 8.51 10.55
C LYS A 98 -2.96 8.88 11.48
N ALA A 99 -3.80 7.91 11.83
CA ALA A 99 -4.93 8.11 12.74
C ALA A 99 -4.46 8.46 14.16
N GLN A 100 -3.37 7.85 14.61
CA GLN A 100 -2.80 8.13 15.92
C GLN A 100 -2.20 9.54 15.98
N ILE A 101 -1.46 9.97 14.96
CA ILE A 101 -0.86 11.30 14.89
C ILE A 101 -1.94 12.37 14.79
N LEU A 102 -3.00 12.15 14.02
CA LEU A 102 -4.14 13.08 13.98
C LEU A 102 -4.85 13.19 15.34
N LYS A 103 -4.93 12.09 16.10
CA LYS A 103 -5.50 12.09 17.44
C LYS A 103 -4.62 12.87 18.42
N THR A 104 -3.32 12.65 18.45
CA THR A 104 -2.44 13.31 19.43
C THR A 104 -2.17 14.77 19.08
N SER A 105 -2.03 15.09 17.79
CA SER A 105 -1.65 16.43 17.36
C SER A 105 -2.82 17.38 17.09
N SER A 106 -3.99 16.87 16.69
CA SER A 106 -5.19 17.69 16.34
C SER A 106 -6.44 17.28 17.12
N ASN A 107 -6.32 16.35 18.08
CA ASN A 107 -7.46 15.80 18.84
C ASN A 107 -8.57 15.15 17.99
N ILE A 108 -8.29 14.77 16.74
CA ILE A 108 -9.27 14.16 15.85
C ILE A 108 -9.50 12.70 16.27
N PRO A 109 -10.76 12.25 16.48
CA PRO A 109 -11.04 10.89 16.91
C PRO A 109 -10.54 9.82 15.91
N ARG A 110 -9.90 8.76 16.43
CA ARG A 110 -9.47 7.60 15.61
C ARG A 110 -10.65 6.92 14.89
N THR A 111 -11.83 6.94 15.51
CA THR A 111 -13.07 6.39 14.94
C THR A 111 -13.48 7.10 13.64
N LYS A 112 -13.08 8.36 13.45
CA LYS A 112 -13.30 9.10 12.20
C LYS A 112 -12.18 8.88 11.18
N THR A 113 -10.93 8.71 11.60
CA THR A 113 -9.77 8.68 10.70
C THR A 113 -9.39 7.29 10.21
N VAL A 114 -9.60 6.24 11.00
CA VAL A 114 -9.31 4.85 10.59
C VAL A 114 -10.12 4.44 9.35
N PRO A 115 -11.43 4.73 9.22
CA PRO A 115 -12.18 4.44 8.00
C PRO A 115 -11.63 5.15 6.76
N ILE A 116 -11.12 6.38 6.92
CA ILE A 116 -10.53 7.16 5.81
C ILE A 116 -9.27 6.47 5.28
N ILE A 117 -8.42 5.95 6.18
CA ILE A 117 -7.23 5.19 5.81
C ILE A 117 -7.63 3.87 5.12
N ALA A 118 -8.69 3.21 5.57
CA ALA A 118 -9.20 2.01 4.88
C ALA A 118 -9.67 2.34 3.45
N VAL A 119 -10.40 3.45 3.26
CA VAL A 119 -10.81 3.93 1.94
C VAL A 119 -9.60 4.27 1.07
N GLU A 120 -8.55 4.88 1.63
CA GLU A 120 -7.29 5.14 0.92
C GLU A 120 -6.72 3.85 0.30
N LYS A 121 -6.76 2.72 1.04
CA LYS A 121 -6.28 1.42 0.57
C LYS A 121 -7.17 0.80 -0.51
N VAL A 122 -8.48 1.01 -0.45
CA VAL A 122 -9.38 0.63 -1.54
C VAL A 122 -9.04 1.39 -2.82
N TYR A 123 -8.77 2.70 -2.73
CA TYR A 123 -8.31 3.49 -3.87
C TYR A 123 -6.97 2.99 -4.41
N ASP A 124 -6.02 2.65 -3.53
CA ASP A 124 -4.72 2.07 -3.94
C ASP A 124 -4.93 0.78 -4.74
N LEU A 125 -5.79 -0.13 -4.27
CA LEU A 125 -6.12 -1.38 -4.97
C LEU A 125 -6.79 -1.14 -6.33
N ILE A 126 -7.79 -0.25 -6.39
CA ILE A 126 -8.45 0.09 -7.66
C ILE A 126 -7.44 0.67 -8.65
N SER A 127 -6.58 1.58 -8.19
CA SER A 127 -5.56 2.21 -9.03
C SER A 127 -4.53 1.21 -9.55
N ALA A 128 -4.10 0.26 -8.72
CA ALA A 128 -3.18 -0.81 -9.10
C ALA A 128 -3.80 -1.74 -10.15
N ILE A 129 -5.08 -2.10 -10.00
CA ILE A 129 -5.78 -2.96 -10.97
C ILE A 129 -5.92 -2.22 -12.32
N LEU A 130 -6.31 -0.94 -12.30
CA LEU A 130 -6.42 -0.14 -13.51
C LEU A 130 -5.06 0.01 -14.22
N ALA A 131 -3.99 0.31 -13.47
CA ALA A 131 -2.64 0.37 -14.01
C ALA A 131 -2.19 -0.98 -14.61
N SER A 132 -2.58 -2.08 -13.98
CA SER A 132 -2.28 -3.44 -14.48
C SER A 132 -3.00 -3.72 -15.79
N ILE A 133 -4.28 -3.34 -15.93
CA ILE A 133 -5.04 -3.48 -17.20
C ILE A 133 -4.33 -2.69 -18.32
N VAL A 134 -3.95 -1.45 -18.05
CA VAL A 134 -3.20 -0.62 -19.01
C VAL A 134 -1.89 -1.29 -19.40
N GLY A 135 -1.14 -1.81 -18.43
CA GLY A 135 0.11 -2.54 -18.66
C GLY A 135 -0.09 -3.79 -19.53
N ILE A 136 -1.11 -4.60 -19.25
CA ILE A 136 -1.46 -5.80 -20.03
C ILE A 136 -1.74 -5.45 -21.49
N ILE A 137 -2.51 -4.38 -21.73
CA ILE A 137 -2.85 -3.92 -23.08
C ILE A 137 -1.59 -3.47 -23.83
N ILE A 138 -0.75 -2.64 -23.20
CA ILE A 138 0.46 -2.08 -23.82
C ILE A 138 1.49 -3.17 -24.12
N LEU A 139 1.66 -4.12 -23.20
CA LEU A 139 2.65 -5.20 -23.33
C LEU A 139 2.15 -6.37 -24.17
N GLY A 140 0.89 -6.35 -24.62
CA GLY A 140 0.30 -7.44 -25.41
C GLY A 140 0.23 -8.77 -24.66
N ILE A 141 0.06 -8.72 -23.33
CA ILE A 141 -0.07 -9.93 -22.50
C ILE A 141 -1.46 -10.56 -22.73
N GLU A 142 -1.58 -11.84 -22.39
CA GLU A 142 -2.80 -12.63 -22.46
C GLU A 142 -4.08 -11.88 -22.00
N PRO A 143 -5.06 -11.69 -22.90
CA PRO A 143 -6.27 -10.90 -22.64
C PRO A 143 -7.15 -11.43 -21.50
N TYR A 144 -7.09 -12.72 -21.17
CA TYR A 144 -7.89 -13.28 -20.08
C TYR A 144 -7.57 -12.66 -18.71
N LEU A 145 -6.37 -12.13 -18.52
CA LEU A 145 -5.99 -11.41 -17.31
C LEU A 145 -6.81 -10.13 -17.11
N ILE A 146 -7.24 -9.47 -18.20
CA ILE A 146 -8.11 -8.30 -18.15
C ILE A 146 -9.49 -8.69 -17.60
N ILE A 147 -10.01 -9.86 -18.01
CA ILE A 147 -11.29 -10.37 -17.52
C ILE A 147 -11.23 -10.60 -16.00
N ILE A 148 -10.13 -11.19 -15.51
CA ILE A 148 -9.90 -11.40 -14.08
C ILE A 148 -9.85 -10.04 -13.35
N ALA A 149 -9.10 -9.08 -13.87
CA ALA A 149 -9.00 -7.74 -13.30
C ALA A 149 -10.36 -7.03 -13.20
N ILE A 150 -11.18 -7.12 -14.26
CA ILE A 150 -12.55 -6.59 -14.28
C ILE A 150 -13.42 -7.28 -13.23
N LEU A 151 -13.35 -8.61 -13.12
CA LEU A 151 -14.12 -9.37 -12.14
C LEU A 151 -13.77 -8.96 -10.70
N VAL A 152 -12.48 -8.77 -10.39
CA VAL A 152 -12.03 -8.28 -9.09
C VAL A 152 -12.56 -6.87 -8.82
N LEU A 153 -12.49 -5.96 -9.80
CA LEU A 153 -13.08 -4.62 -9.68
C LEU A 153 -14.59 -4.68 -9.43
N SER A 154 -15.32 -5.52 -10.15
CA SER A 154 -16.76 -5.71 -9.96
C SER A 154 -17.08 -6.17 -8.53
N VAL A 155 -16.29 -7.08 -7.96
CA VAL A 155 -16.44 -7.51 -6.56
C VAL A 155 -16.20 -6.35 -5.60
N ILE A 156 -15.13 -5.56 -5.80
CA ILE A 156 -14.83 -4.38 -4.97
C ILE A 156 -16.00 -3.39 -5.02
N PHE A 157 -16.48 -3.05 -6.21
CA PHE A 157 -17.61 -2.12 -6.37
C PHE A 157 -18.91 -2.67 -5.80
N PHE A 158 -19.16 -3.98 -5.93
CA PHE A 158 -20.31 -4.64 -5.31
C PHE A 158 -20.29 -4.47 -3.79
N PHE A 159 -19.15 -4.68 -3.13
CA PHE A 159 -19.04 -4.49 -1.68
C PHE A 159 -19.17 -3.02 -1.26
N ILE A 160 -18.71 -2.07 -2.08
CA ILE A 160 -18.85 -0.63 -1.80
C ILE A 160 -20.31 -0.19 -1.92
N TYR A 161 -21.02 -0.65 -2.94
CA TYR A 161 -22.38 -0.20 -3.25
C TYR A 161 -23.46 -0.96 -2.47
N TYR A 162 -23.31 -2.27 -2.30
CA TYR A 162 -24.31 -3.13 -1.68
C TYR A 162 -24.14 -3.18 -0.16
N ARG A 163 -24.76 -2.22 0.52
CA ARG A 163 -24.77 -2.04 1.98
C ARG A 163 -25.06 -3.33 2.80
N PRO A 164 -25.99 -4.22 2.41
CA PRO A 164 -26.22 -5.45 3.17
C PRO A 164 -25.01 -6.40 3.16
N ALA A 165 -24.32 -6.53 2.02
CA ALA A 165 -23.13 -7.39 1.94
C ALA A 165 -21.97 -6.83 2.74
N SER A 166 -21.76 -5.50 2.72
CA SER A 166 -20.72 -4.88 3.53
C SER A 166 -21.02 -5.01 5.03
N GLU A 167 -22.26 -4.80 5.48
CA GLU A 167 -22.65 -4.97 6.87
C GLU A 167 -22.47 -6.42 7.38
N ILE A 168 -22.83 -7.43 6.57
CA ILE A 168 -22.60 -8.84 6.91
C ILE A 168 -21.10 -9.15 7.01
N PHE A 169 -20.31 -8.65 6.06
CA PHE A 169 -18.86 -8.83 6.05
C PHE A 169 -18.21 -8.21 7.29
N PHE A 170 -18.54 -6.95 7.62
CA PHE A 170 -18.00 -6.27 8.79
C PHE A 170 -18.44 -6.93 10.10
N LYS A 171 -19.70 -7.39 10.23
CA LYS A 171 -20.18 -8.13 11.41
C LYS A 171 -19.45 -9.44 11.65
N ARG A 172 -18.93 -10.08 10.59
CA ARG A 172 -18.19 -11.34 10.69
C ARG A 172 -16.72 -11.13 11.08
N ILE A 173 -16.16 -9.95 10.80
CA ILE A 173 -14.77 -9.58 11.14
C ILE A 173 -14.66 -9.01 12.57
N THR A 174 -15.71 -8.33 13.05
CA THR A 174 -15.71 -7.72 14.40
C THR A 174 -16.15 -8.66 15.52
N LYS A 175 -16.48 -9.92 15.19
CA LYS A 175 -16.76 -11.01 16.14
C LYS A 175 -15.50 -11.82 16.40
#